data_AF-A0A5J4PC77-F1
#
_entry.id   AF-A0A5J4PC77-F1
#
_cell.length_a   1.000
_cell.length_b   1.000
_cell.length_c   1.000
_cell.angle_alpha   90.00
_cell.angle_beta   90.00
_cell.angle_gamma   90.00
#
_symmetry.space_group_name_H-M   'P 1'
#
loop_
_entity.id
_entity.type
_entity.pdbx_description
1 polymer ?
#
loop_
_entity_poly.entity_id
_entity_poly.type
_entity_poly.pdbx_seq_one_letter_code
_entity_poly.pdbx_strand_id
1 'polypeptide(L)'
;VFAAFTGLSFIDLKQLTWKDIITEEDGSLWISMSRQKTDIPFHVKLLDIPIHIIEKYKGITGTSKDDPVFKVLSHRRISDALKVIAKHCHITTNITFHVARHCFASQLCLS
;
A
#
# COMPACT_ATOMS: atom_id res chain seq x y z
N VAL A 1 -0.53 -7.50 1.47
CA VAL A 1 0.43 -7.57 0.34
C VAL A 1 0.93 -6.19 -0.05
N PHE A 2 0.12 -5.31 -0.66
CA PHE A 2 0.57 -3.98 -1.13
C PHE A 2 1.40 -3.19 -0.10
N ALA A 3 0.90 -3.01 1.13
CA ALA A 3 1.63 -2.29 2.19
C ALA A 3 2.99 -2.89 2.58
N ALA A 4 3.23 -4.18 2.34
CA ALA A 4 4.53 -4.81 2.61
C ALA A 4 5.57 -4.51 1.51
N PHE A 5 5.11 -4.12 0.32
CA PHE A 5 5.97 -3.71 -0.79
C PHE A 5 6.15 -2.20 -0.90
N THR A 6 5.35 -1.41 -0.17
CA THR A 6 5.36 0.06 -0.29
C THR A 6 5.51 0.79 1.05
N GLY A 7 5.39 0.11 2.19
CA GLY A 7 5.52 0.71 3.51
C GLY A 7 4.44 1.75 3.85
N LEU A 8 3.31 1.78 3.12
CA LEU A 8 2.19 2.68 3.40
C LEU A 8 1.46 2.29 4.70
N SER A 9 0.98 3.29 5.45
CA SER A 9 0.09 3.03 6.59
C SER A 9 -1.31 2.72 6.07
N PHE A 10 -2.18 2.20 6.95
CA PHE A 10 -3.59 2.05 6.61
C PHE A 10 -4.22 3.36 6.14
N ILE A 11 -3.89 4.49 6.77
CA ILE A 11 -4.48 5.78 6.42
C ILE A 11 -3.93 6.31 5.10
N ASP A 12 -2.61 6.24 4.88
CA ASP A 12 -2.03 6.66 3.60
C ASP A 12 -2.60 5.80 2.46
N LEU A 13 -2.72 4.48 2.65
CA LEU A 13 -3.32 3.58 1.67
C LEU A 13 -4.79 3.92 1.36
N LYS A 14 -5.54 4.34 2.39
CA LYS A 14 -6.95 4.74 2.23
C LYS A 14 -7.10 6.06 1.49
N GLN A 15 -6.12 6.95 1.58
CA GLN A 15 -6.12 8.27 0.93
C GLN A 15 -5.42 8.28 -0.42
N LEU A 16 -4.72 7.20 -0.79
CA LEU A 16 -4.02 7.07 -2.05
C LEU A 16 -5.00 7.19 -3.24
N THR A 17 -4.73 8.16 -4.10
CA THR A 17 -5.48 8.47 -5.33
C THR A 17 -4.60 8.33 -6.56
N TRP A 18 -5.20 8.26 -7.75
CA TRP A 18 -4.44 8.06 -8.99
C TRP A 18 -3.49 9.22 -9.32
N LYS A 19 -3.76 10.45 -8.86
CA LYS A 19 -2.83 11.59 -8.99
C LYS A 19 -1.54 11.43 -8.19
N ASP A 20 -1.56 10.62 -7.14
CA ASP A 20 -0.40 10.37 -6.29
C ASP A 20 0.54 9.34 -6.94
N ILE A 21 0.09 8.68 -8.02
CA ILE A 21 0.90 7.75 -8.82
C ILE A 21 1.54 8.53 -9.96
N ILE A 22 2.86 8.73 -9.86
CA ILE A 22 3.65 9.50 -10.82
C ILE A 22 4.45 8.54 -11.69
N THR A 23 4.59 8.87 -12.97
CA THR A 23 5.52 8.22 -13.89
C THR A 23 6.71 9.14 -14.10
N GLU A 24 7.91 8.66 -13.78
CA GLU A 24 9.17 9.37 -14.01
C GLU A 24 9.62 9.22 -15.48
N GLU A 25 10.64 9.98 -15.89
CA GLU A 25 11.16 9.98 -17.27
C GLU A 25 11.64 8.61 -17.75
N ASP A 26 12.14 7.77 -16.84
CA ASP A 26 12.58 6.41 -17.10
C ASP A 26 11.40 5.40 -17.25
N GLY A 27 10.16 5.87 -17.14
CA GLY A 27 8.94 5.06 -17.19
C GLY A 27 8.62 4.36 -15.87
N SER A 28 9.41 4.56 -14.81
CA SER A 28 9.13 3.95 -13.52
C SER A 28 7.98 4.65 -12.80
N LEU A 29 7.18 3.85 -12.07
CA LEU A 29 6.03 4.34 -11.32
C LEU A 29 6.39 4.56 -9.86
N TRP A 30 5.88 5.64 -9.29
CA TRP A 30 6.15 6.03 -7.91
C TRP A 30 4.88 6.51 -7.22
N ILE A 31 4.81 6.29 -5.91
CA ILE A 31 3.84 6.96 -5.03
C ILE A 31 4.50 8.22 -4.49
N SER A 32 3.88 9.37 -4.68
CA SER A 32 4.32 10.66 -4.14
C SER A 32 3.21 11.30 -3.32
N MET A 33 3.37 11.36 -2.00
CA MET A 33 2.36 11.86 -1.07
C MET A 33 3.00 12.47 0.18
N SER A 34 2.22 13.20 0.98
CA SER A 34 2.58 13.55 2.36
C SER A 34 1.94 12.57 3.36
N ARG A 35 2.70 12.16 4.38
CA ARG A 35 2.20 11.30 5.46
C ARG A 35 1.07 11.99 6.19
N GLN A 36 -0.07 11.34 6.34
CA GLN A 36 -1.22 11.94 7.01
C GLN A 36 -0.96 12.35 8.48
N LYS A 37 -0.06 11.64 9.18
CA LYS A 37 0.22 11.90 10.60
C LYS A 37 1.16 13.06 10.86
N THR A 38 2.15 13.24 10.01
CA THR A 38 3.30 14.12 10.26
C THR A 38 3.49 15.17 9.18
N ASP A 39 2.72 15.09 8.09
CA ASP A 39 2.84 15.91 6.89
C ASP A 39 4.22 15.84 6.20
N ILE A 40 5.00 14.81 6.53
CA ILE A 40 6.32 14.59 5.93
C ILE A 40 6.10 13.99 4.53
N PRO A 41 6.62 14.62 3.46
CA PRO A 41 6.54 14.06 2.12
C PRO A 41 7.32 12.76 2.02
N PHE A 42 6.82 11.82 1.23
CA PHE A 42 7.49 10.58 0.92
C PHE A 42 7.30 10.20 -0.54
N HIS A 43 8.32 9.53 -1.07
CA HIS A 43 8.36 9.06 -2.44
C HIS A 43 8.78 7.59 -2.46
N VAL A 44 7.93 6.70 -2.98
CA VAL A 44 8.15 5.25 -2.93
C VAL A 44 8.00 4.66 -4.32
N LYS A 45 9.07 4.01 -4.81
CA LYS A 45 9.06 3.32 -6.11
C LYS A 45 8.09 2.14 -6.06
N LEU A 46 7.22 2.04 -7.06
CA LEU A 46 6.38 0.88 -7.26
C LEU A 46 7.15 -0.18 -8.03
N LEU A 47 7.30 -1.35 -7.40
CA LEU A 47 7.84 -2.55 -8.04
C LEU A 47 6.73 -3.31 -8.79
N ASP A 48 7.11 -4.37 -9.50
CA ASP A 48 6.18 -5.14 -10.35
C ASP A 48 4.94 -5.64 -9.60
N ILE A 49 5.10 -6.16 -8.38
CA ILE A 49 4.00 -6.68 -7.56
C ILE A 49 2.97 -5.59 -7.22
N PRO A 50 3.34 -4.46 -6.60
CA PRO A 50 2.37 -3.41 -6.33
C PRO A 50 1.81 -2.75 -7.60
N ILE A 51 2.55 -2.68 -8.73
CA ILE A 51 2.02 -2.24 -10.04
C ILE A 51 0.87 -3.15 -10.49
N HIS A 52 1.08 -4.46 -10.47
CA HIS A 52 0.06 -5.43 -10.87
C HIS A 52 -1.19 -5.35 -9.97
N ILE A 53 -0.99 -5.08 -8.68
CA ILE A 53 -2.09 -4.89 -7.74
C ILE A 53 -2.90 -3.65 -8.11
N ILE A 54 -2.29 -2.48 -8.34
CA ILE A 54 -3.06 -1.26 -8.65
C ILE A 54 -3.82 -1.37 -9.97
N GLU A 55 -3.20 -1.94 -11.02
CA GLU A 55 -3.86 -2.11 -12.32
C GLU A 55 -5.11 -3.00 -12.23
N LYS A 56 -5.10 -4.03 -11.37
CA LYS A 56 -6.29 -4.83 -11.08
C LYS A 56 -7.44 -4.01 -10.47
N TYR A 57 -7.12 -3.00 -9.67
CA TYR A 57 -8.13 -2.17 -8.97
C TYR A 57 -8.61 -0.97 -9.79
N LYS A 58 -7.88 -0.57 -10.83
CA LYS A 58 -8.21 0.54 -11.74
C LYS A 58 -9.60 0.44 -12.38
N GLY A 59 -10.03 -0.77 -12.72
CA GLY A 59 -11.39 -1.01 -13.24
C GLY A 59 -12.50 -1.03 -12.20
N ILE A 60 -12.18 -0.95 -10.89
CA ILE A 60 -13.13 -1.10 -9.78
C ILE A 60 -13.45 0.25 -9.12
N THR A 61 -12.44 1.10 -8.94
CA THR A 61 -12.57 2.36 -8.20
C THR A 61 -12.78 3.59 -9.08
N GLY A 62 -12.54 3.45 -10.39
CA GLY A 62 -12.53 4.55 -11.35
C GLY A 62 -11.11 4.88 -11.81
N THR A 63 -11.01 5.72 -12.84
CA THR A 63 -9.74 6.10 -13.49
C THR A 63 -9.49 7.60 -13.48
N SER A 64 -10.32 8.38 -12.79
CA SER A 64 -10.07 9.81 -12.61
C SER A 64 -8.88 10.02 -11.69
N LYS A 65 -8.16 11.13 -11.85
CA LYS A 65 -7.00 11.48 -11.04
C LYS A 65 -7.33 11.55 -9.54
N ASP A 66 -8.52 12.01 -9.19
CA ASP A 66 -8.97 12.13 -7.81
C ASP A 66 -9.66 10.88 -7.27
N ASP A 67 -9.87 9.86 -8.11
CA ASP A 67 -10.43 8.60 -7.64
C ASP A 67 -9.42 7.86 -6.76
N PRO A 68 -9.89 7.19 -5.69
CA PRO A 68 -9.01 6.39 -4.85
C PRO A 68 -8.48 5.18 -5.63
N VAL A 69 -7.23 4.82 -5.40
CA VAL A 69 -6.64 3.60 -5.98
C VAL A 69 -7.32 2.34 -5.42
N PHE A 70 -7.73 2.38 -4.15
CA PHE A 70 -8.35 1.25 -3.47
C PHE A 70 -9.68 1.61 -2.81
N LYS A 71 -10.69 0.73 -2.96
CA LYS A 71 -11.87 0.73 -2.09
C LYS A 71 -11.55 0.00 -0.79
N VAL A 72 -11.01 0.74 0.17
CA VAL A 72 -10.52 0.16 1.44
C VAL A 72 -11.66 -0.06 2.43
N LEU A 73 -11.74 -1.28 3.00
CA LEU A 73 -12.65 -1.60 4.10
C LEU A 73 -12.24 -0.88 5.40
N SER A 74 -13.06 -0.95 6.45
CA SER A 74 -12.67 -0.42 7.75
C SER A 74 -11.43 -1.14 8.31
N HIS A 75 -10.63 -0.42 9.10
CA HIS A 75 -9.42 -0.96 9.72
C HIS A 75 -9.69 -2.25 10.50
N ARG A 76 -10.81 -2.29 11.25
CA ARG A 76 -11.24 -3.47 12.00
C ARG A 76 -11.49 -4.67 11.08
N ARG A 77 -12.23 -4.50 9.99
CA ARG A 77 -12.52 -5.60 9.04
C ARG A 77 -11.25 -6.15 8.40
N ILE A 78 -10.31 -5.28 8.04
CA ILE A 78 -9.02 -5.73 7.49
C ILE A 78 -8.20 -6.45 8.56
N SER A 79 -8.16 -5.94 9.79
CA SER A 79 -7.47 -6.62 10.89
C SER A 79 -8.05 -8.00 11.17
N ASP A 80 -9.37 -8.15 11.18
CA ASP A 80 -10.02 -9.44 11.39
C ASP A 80 -9.74 -10.41 10.22
N ALA A 81 -9.78 -9.92 8.97
CA ALA A 81 -9.40 -10.72 7.80
C ALA A 81 -7.92 -11.18 7.87
N LEU A 82 -7.01 -10.32 8.30
CA LEU A 82 -5.60 -10.67 8.48
C LEU A 82 -5.39 -11.75 9.54
N LYS A 83 -6.15 -11.71 10.65
CA LYS A 83 -6.11 -12.75 11.69
C LYS A 83 -6.59 -14.10 11.15
N VAL A 84 -7.66 -14.10 10.35
CA VAL A 84 -8.15 -15.31 9.69
C VAL A 84 -7.10 -15.89 8.76
N ILE A 85 -6.50 -15.07 7.90
CA ILE A 85 -5.41 -15.50 7.00
C ILE A 85 -4.23 -16.05 7.81
N ALA A 86 -3.78 -15.35 8.85
CA ALA A 86 -2.69 -15.80 9.70
C ALA A 86 -2.97 -17.18 10.33
N LYS A 87 -4.20 -17.41 10.80
CA LYS A 87 -4.63 -18.70 11.35
C LYS A 87 -4.57 -19.82 10.31
N HIS A 88 -5.02 -19.57 9.08
CA HIS A 88 -4.95 -20.56 7.99
C HIS A 88 -3.52 -20.85 7.53
N CYS A 89 -2.62 -19.87 7.63
CA CYS A 89 -1.21 -20.04 7.28
C CYS A 89 -0.33 -20.50 8.46
N HIS A 90 -0.91 -20.80 9.62
CA HIS A 90 -0.19 -21.14 10.85
C HIS A 90 0.85 -20.09 11.28
N ILE A 91 0.59 -18.82 11.01
CA ILE A 91 1.43 -17.70 11.41
C ILE A 91 1.04 -17.28 12.83
N THR A 92 1.99 -17.37 13.76
CA THR A 92 1.79 -17.01 15.17
C THR A 92 1.90 -15.51 15.42
N THR A 93 2.67 -14.80 14.58
CA THR A 93 2.83 -13.34 14.67
C THR A 93 1.54 -12.63 14.27
N ASN A 94 1.14 -11.63 15.06
CA ASN A 94 -0.01 -10.78 14.74
C ASN A 94 0.28 -9.88 13.52
N ILE A 95 -0.26 -10.24 12.36
CA ILE A 95 -0.04 -9.51 11.10
C ILE A 95 -0.82 -8.19 11.12
N THR A 96 -0.10 -7.08 10.97
CA THR A 96 -0.66 -5.72 10.94
C THR A 96 0.03 -4.86 9.87
N PHE A 97 -0.53 -3.69 9.58
CA PHE A 97 0.14 -2.68 8.73
C PHE A 97 1.50 -2.24 9.30
N HIS A 98 1.69 -2.31 10.62
CA HIS A 98 2.97 -2.01 11.24
C HIS A 98 4.02 -3.08 10.90
N VAL A 99 3.66 -4.36 10.98
CA VAL A 99 4.52 -5.47 10.56
C VAL A 99 4.87 -5.38 9.07
N ALA A 100 3.89 -5.04 8.23
CA ALA A 100 4.12 -4.84 6.79
C ALA A 100 5.16 -3.73 6.52
N ARG A 101 5.08 -2.59 7.24
CA ARG A 101 6.06 -1.51 7.14
C ARG A 101 7.45 -1.94 7.59
N HIS A 102 7.56 -2.67 8.69
CA HIS A 102 8.86 -3.19 9.14
C HIS A 102 9.47 -4.13 8.11
N CYS A 103 8.66 -5.02 7.53
CA CYS A 103 9.10 -5.93 6.46
C CYS A 103 9.60 -5.14 5.24
N PHE A 104 8.86 -4.12 4.80
CA PHE A 104 9.30 -3.23 3.73
C PHE A 104 10.67 -2.61 4.02
N ALA A 105 10.83 -1.99 5.20
CA ALA A 105 12.09 -1.37 5.57
C ALA A 105 13.25 -2.37 5.62
N SER A 106 13.06 -3.54 6.23
CA SER A 106 14.14 -4.49 6.46
C SER A 106 14.48 -5.37 5.26
N GLN A 107 13.57 -5.58 4.32
CA GLN A 107 13.77 -6.51 3.19
C GLN A 107 13.88 -5.81 1.83
N LEU A 108 13.30 -4.62 1.68
CA LEU A 108 13.27 -3.90 0.40
C LEU A 108 14.10 -2.61 0.39
N CYS A 109 14.39 -2.03 1.55
CA CYS A 109 15.16 -0.77 1.64
C CYS A 109 16.58 -0.93 2.18
N LEU A 110 16.94 -2.11 2.71
CA LEU A 110 18.28 -2.40 3.25
C LEU A 110 19.07 -3.43 2.40
N SER A 111 18.48 -3.87 1.28
CA SER A 111 19.07 -4.82 0.33
C SER A 111 19.90 -4.11 -0.73
#